data_AF-A0A426YV84-F1
#
_entry.id   AF-A0A426YV84-F1
#
_cell.length_a   1.000
_cell.length_b   1.000
_cell.length_c   1.000
_cell.angle_alpha   90.00
_cell.angle_beta   90.00
_cell.angle_gamma   90.00
#
_symmetry.space_group_name_H-M   'P 1'
#
loop_
_entity.id
_entity.type
_entity.pdbx_description
1 polymer ?
#
loop_
_entity_poly.entity_id
_entity_poly.type
_entity_poly.pdbx_seq_one_letter_code
_entity_poly.pdbx_strand_id
1 'polypeptide(L)' 'MNRVYGPVWSTSRAPPGPLQLRMVVTGGYGGKWVYAQNEALPVDWRTGSVYDLGVQITDIARGVAAKDCK' A
#
# COMPACT_ATOMS: atom_id res chain seq x y z
N MET A 1 -10.59 -7.44 -0.51
CA MET A 1 -9.40 -8.32 -0.53
C MET A 1 -9.27 -8.98 0.83
N ASN A 2 -8.76 -10.21 0.88
CA ASN A 2 -8.44 -10.91 2.12
C ASN A 2 -6.93 -11.03 2.25
N ARG A 3 -6.39 -10.84 3.46
CA ARG A 3 -4.98 -11.11 3.74
C ARG A 3 -4.77 -12.62 3.80
N VAL A 4 -3.79 -13.14 3.05
CA VAL A 4 -3.53 -14.58 2.94
C VAL A 4 -2.39 -14.99 3.88
N TYR A 5 -1.19 -14.48 3.64
CA TYR A 5 -0.02 -14.68 4.49
C TYR A 5 0.95 -13.49 4.35
N GLY A 6 1.66 -13.11 5.41
CA GLY A 6 2.65 -12.02 5.35
C GLY A 6 2.08 -10.74 4.70
N PRO A 7 2.75 -10.18 3.66
CA PRO A 7 2.28 -9.06 2.86
C PRO A 7 1.56 -9.49 1.56
N VAL A 8 0.81 -10.60 1.58
CA VAL A 8 0.06 -11.11 0.42
C VAL A 8 -1.45 -10.97 0.64
N TRP A 9 -2.14 -10.41 -0.35
CA TRP A 9 -3.58 -10.23 -0.38
C TRP A 9 -4.19 -10.86 -1.63
N SER A 10 -5.41 -11.38 -1.53
CA SER A 10 -6.15 -11.95 -2.65
C SER A 10 -7.57 -11.39 -2.75
N THR A 11 -8.14 -11.41 -3.95
CA THR A 11 -9.55 -11.13 -4.20
C THR A 11 -10.01 -11.90 -5.43
N SER A 12 -11.20 -12.51 -5.35
CA SER A 12 -11.87 -13.10 -6.51
C SER A 12 -12.85 -12.13 -7.19
N ARG A 13 -12.94 -10.90 -6.67
CA ARG A 13 -13.89 -9.86 -7.11
C ARG A 13 -13.16 -8.58 -7.49
N ALA A 14 -12.17 -8.67 -8.37
CA ALA A 14 -11.56 -7.48 -8.96
C ALA A 14 -12.52 -6.85 -9.97
N PRO A 15 -12.74 -5.53 -9.94
CA PRO A 15 -13.53 -4.84 -10.96
C PRO A 15 -12.81 -4.86 -12.32
N PRO A 16 -13.53 -4.68 -13.44
CA PRO A 16 -12.91 -4.57 -14.76
C PRO A 16 -12.16 -3.23 -14.91
N GLY A 17 -11.16 -3.21 -15.79
CA GLY A 17 -10.35 -2.04 -16.11
C GLY A 17 -9.12 -1.86 -15.22
N PRO A 18 -8.42 -0.72 -15.33
CA PRO A 18 -7.28 -0.41 -14.47
C PRO A 18 -7.68 -0.36 -13.00
N LEU A 19 -6.85 -0.92 -12.14
CA LEU A 19 -7.15 -1.06 -10.72
C LEU A 19 -6.49 0.04 -9.91
N GLN A 20 -7.26 0.56 -8.97
CA GLN A 20 -6.77 1.42 -7.89
C GLN A 20 -6.60 0.58 -6.62
N LEU A 21 -5.53 0.84 -5.88
CA LEU A 21 -5.28 0.21 -4.58
C LEU A 21 -5.32 1.25 -3.48
N ARG A 22 -6.06 0.94 -2.41
CA ARG A 22 -6.12 1.70 -1.17
C ARG A 22 -5.79 0.78 -0.01
N MET A 23 -4.83 1.19 0.82
CA MET A 23 -4.34 0.42 1.96
C MET A 23 -4.46 1.25 3.24
N VAL A 24 -4.70 0.58 4.38
CA VAL A 24 -4.51 1.21 5.69
C VAL A 24 -3.10 0.90 6.16
N VAL A 25 -2.35 1.94 6.52
CA VAL A 25 -1.06 1.83 7.18
C VAL A 25 -1.25 2.14 8.65
N THR A 26 -0.95 1.20 9.53
CA THR A 26 -1.05 1.40 10.98
C THR A 26 0.32 1.65 11.59
N GLY A 27 0.46 2.77 12.28
CA GLY A 27 1.70 3.17 12.96
C GLY A 27 1.39 4.00 14.20
N GLY A 28 1.95 3.62 15.36
CA GLY A 28 1.61 4.24 16.65
C GLY A 28 0.15 3.98 17.04
N TYR A 29 -0.60 5.06 17.31
CA TYR A 29 -1.98 4.99 17.85
C TYR A 29 -3.09 4.92 16.79
N GLY A 30 -2.80 4.92 15.49
CA GLY A 30 -3.85 5.00 14.46
C GLY A 30 -3.51 4.39 13.10
N GLY A 31 -4.53 4.30 12.25
CA GLY A 31 -4.43 3.87 10.85
C GLY A 31 -4.66 5.04 9.90
N LYS A 32 -3.80 5.16 8.88
CA LYS A 32 -3.92 6.14 7.80
C LYS A 32 -4.25 5.44 6.50
N TRP A 33 -5.22 5.98 5.77
CA TRP A 33 -5.49 5.54 4.40
C TRP A 33 -4.45 6.10 3.45
N VAL A 34 -3.87 5.23 2.64
CA VAL A 34 -2.90 5.56 1.59
C VAL A 34 -3.40 4.96 0.29
N TYR A 35 -3.32 5.70 -0.80
CA TYR A 35 -3.76 5.30 -2.13
C TYR A 35 -2.78 5.80 -3.18
N ALA A 36 -2.67 5.06 -4.30
CA ALA A 36 -1.87 5.46 -5.44
C ALA A 36 -2.46 6.70 -6.12
N GLN A 37 -1.61 7.60 -6.63
CA GLN A 37 -2.08 8.76 -7.39
C GLN A 37 -2.52 8.38 -8.80
N ASN A 38 -1.90 7.34 -9.37
CA ASN A 38 -2.19 6.76 -10.68
C ASN A 38 -2.74 5.34 -10.52
N GLU A 39 -3.13 4.71 -11.62
CA GLU A 39 -3.52 3.29 -11.61
C GLU A 39 -2.43 2.43 -10.99
N ALA A 40 -2.82 1.59 -10.04
CA ALA A 40 -1.92 0.71 -9.32
C ALA A 40 -1.59 -0.54 -10.15
N LEU A 41 -2.56 -1.03 -10.92
CA LEU A 41 -2.37 -2.10 -11.89
C LEU A 41 -3.06 -1.71 -13.21
N PRO A 42 -2.35 -1.73 -14.35
CA PRO A 42 -2.97 -1.53 -15.65
C PRO A 42 -3.86 -2.71 -16.02
N VAL A 43 -4.73 -2.56 -17.03
CA VAL A 43 -5.67 -3.62 -17.45
C VAL A 43 -4.97 -4.92 -17.90
N ASP A 44 -3.76 -4.80 -18.45
CA ASP A 44 -2.95 -5.88 -19.00
C ASP A 44 -1.79 -6.28 -18.07
N TRP A 45 -1.99 -6.10 -16.76
CA TRP A 45 -0.99 -6.48 -15.75
C TRP A 45 -0.57 -7.95 -15.89
N ARG A 46 0.70 -8.25 -15.64
CA ARG A 46 1.30 -9.57 -15.85
C ARG A 46 1.75 -10.20 -14.54
N THR A 47 1.57 -11.51 -14.44
CA THR A 47 2.08 -12.29 -13.32
C THR A 47 3.60 -12.14 -13.21
N GLY A 48 4.08 -11.91 -11.99
CA GLY A 48 5.51 -11.74 -11.70
C GLY A 48 6.06 -10.34 -11.99
N SER A 49 5.28 -9.43 -12.58
CA SER A 49 5.69 -8.03 -12.76
C SER A 49 5.58 -7.23 -11.46
N VAL A 50 6.42 -6.21 -11.35
CA VAL A 50 6.41 -5.25 -10.25
C VAL A 50 5.87 -3.92 -10.78
N TYR A 51 4.88 -3.37 -10.08
CA TYR A 51 4.27 -2.08 -10.40
C TYR A 51 4.56 -1.11 -9.25
N ASP A 52 5.23 -0.01 -9.56
CA ASP A 52 5.52 1.06 -8.59
C ASP A 52 4.29 1.98 -8.48
N LEU A 53 3.78 2.14 -7.25
CA LEU A 53 2.63 2.99 -6.97
C LEU A 53 3.01 4.48 -6.87
N GLY A 54 4.31 4.80 -6.81
CA GLY A 54 4.81 6.17 -6.67
C GLY A 54 4.44 6.83 -5.33
N VAL A 55 4.03 6.04 -4.33
CA VAL A 55 3.64 6.55 -3.01
C VAL A 55 4.66 6.15 -1.97
N GLN A 56 5.21 7.15 -1.26
CA GLN A 56 6.07 6.95 -0.12
C GLN A 56 5.37 7.38 1.17
N ILE A 57 5.42 6.53 2.18
CA ILE A 57 4.91 6.84 3.51
C ILE A 57 6.03 7.54 4.29
N THR A 58 5.83 8.81 4.62
CA THR A 58 6.80 9.63 5.36
C THR A 58 6.40 9.85 6.82
N ASP A 59 5.27 9.28 7.26
CA ASP A 59 4.81 9.38 8.63
C ASP A 59 5.81 8.71 9.58
N ILE A 60 6.29 9.48 10.55
CA ILE A 60 7.10 9.00 11.66
C ILE A 60 6.16 8.81 12.85
N ALA A 61 6.27 7.68 13.54
CA ALA A 61 5.51 7.44 14.76
C ALA A 61 5.81 8.56 15.78
N ARG A 62 4.79 9.35 16.14
CA ARG A 62 4.91 10.34 17.21
C ARG A 62 5.18 9.60 18.53
N GLY A 63 6.41 9.72 19.04
CA GLY A 63 6.85 9.09 20.29
C GLY A 63 8.26 8.51 20.23
N VAL A 64 8.74 8.11 19.04
CA VAL A 64 10.15 7.78 18.83
C VAL A 64 10.78 9.00 18.18
N ALA A 65 11.16 9.97 19.01
CA ALA A 65 11.97 11.08 18.52
C ALA A 65 13.25 10.47 17.94
N ALA A 66 13.44 10.56 16.62
CA ALA A 66 14.72 10.31 15.95
C ALA A 66 15.69 11.46 16.28
N LYS A 67 15.83 11.81 17.57
CA LYS A 67 16.69 12.89 18.03
C LYS A 67 18.12 12.44 18.34
N ASP A 68 18.40 11.14 18.27
CA ASP A 68 19.68 10.57 18.72
C ASP A 68 20.45 9.83 17.61
N CYS A 69 20.33 10.24 16.35
CA CYS A 69 21.36 9.92 15.34
C CYS A 69 22.29 11.13 15.20
N LYS A 70 23.32 11.20 16.04
CA LYS A 70 24.47 12.09 15.87
C LYS A 70 25.76 11.32 16.09
#